data_AF-A0A194WUZ9-F1
#
_entry.id   AF-A0A194WUZ9-F1
#
_cell.length_a   1.000
_cell.length_b   1.000
_cell.length_c   1.000
_cell.angle_alpha   90.00
_cell.angle_beta   90.00
_cell.angle_gamma   90.00
#
_symmetry.space_group_name_H-M   'P 1'
#
loop_
_entity.id
_entity.type
_entity.pdbx_description
1 polymer ?
#
loop_
_entity_poly.entity_id
_entity_poly.type
_entity_poly.pdbx_seq_one_letter_code
_entity_poly.pdbx_strand_id
1 'polypeptide(L)'
;MLPYINLPFEYVAGILGTSADELKLITSFLLSYPLAGLLKRVPDEKPALKNLFIISVSTFYLVGLFDLWDGYRTLAVSSVGAYCIAQYVQGPFMPWIGFLFLMGHLSINQLARQFLNDPGVIDITGAQMVLVMKLTAFCWNVADGRLPEEDLSDFQKERAMKRLPSLLDFAGYVLFFPSLMAGPAFDYVDYKRWIETTMFEVPAGVDPSKKPPTRKKRKIPRSATPALWKAASGLFWILMFLQLSGWFYPDLLTGDTYMTYGFTRRVWILHMLGVTTRTKYYGVWALTEGACILSGLGYKGVDPATGKVSWDRLRNVSPWGVESAQNCRAYLGNWNINTNNWLRNYVYLRVTPRGKKPGFRASMATFVTSAFWHGFYPGYYLTFVLASFVQTAAKNCRRYLRPFVLDPKTAQPTSAKIYYDVASWFATQLIFSFTTAPFVLLTLPASFLVWARVYFYAVIVTTLTTAFFASPGKAFLVKKLNRRAGTTGPLKRTHSQESLTSKEPVLGLPSEPQEDLEELVSEVKAEMESRQRKGSKSVKAPYFPSKSTKT
;
A
#
# COMPACT_ATOMS: atom_id res chain seq x y z
N MET A 1 -31.00 13.24 -4.38
CA MET A 1 -31.04 12.17 -3.35
C MET A 1 -32.40 11.50 -3.34
N LEU A 2 -32.49 10.18 -3.12
CA LEU A 2 -33.79 9.52 -2.94
C LEU A 2 -34.49 10.10 -1.70
N PRO A 3 -35.77 10.51 -1.79
CA PRO A 3 -36.49 11.09 -0.66
C PRO A 3 -36.46 10.16 0.56
N TYR A 4 -36.32 10.74 1.76
CA TYR A 4 -36.39 10.06 3.07
C TYR A 4 -35.22 9.13 3.44
N ILE A 5 -34.29 8.80 2.53
CA ILE A 5 -33.11 7.98 2.89
C ILE A 5 -32.19 8.75 3.85
N ASN A 6 -32.04 10.07 3.68
CA ASN A 6 -31.14 10.86 4.51
C ASN A 6 -31.63 11.10 5.94
N LEU A 7 -32.95 11.20 6.10
CA LEU A 7 -33.59 11.70 7.31
C LEU A 7 -33.18 10.92 8.58
N PRO A 8 -33.11 9.58 8.57
CA PRO A 8 -32.61 8.83 9.73
C PRO A 8 -31.14 9.12 10.05
N PHE A 9 -30.30 9.35 9.04
CA PHE A 9 -28.88 9.63 9.24
C PHE A 9 -28.66 11.03 9.81
N GLU A 10 -29.38 12.05 9.32
CA GLU A 10 -29.33 13.40 9.87
C GLU A 10 -29.80 13.44 11.33
N TYR A 11 -30.88 12.72 11.63
CA TYR A 11 -31.40 12.62 12.99
C TYR A 11 -30.38 11.99 13.96
N VAL A 12 -29.80 10.84 13.58
CA VAL A 12 -28.81 10.15 14.43
C VAL A 12 -27.50 10.94 14.50
N ALA A 13 -27.08 11.57 13.40
CA ALA A 13 -25.92 12.44 13.36
C ALA A 13 -26.05 13.63 14.33
N GLY A 14 -27.23 14.25 14.36
CA GLY A 14 -27.53 15.35 15.28
C GLY A 14 -27.45 14.94 16.76
N ILE A 15 -27.86 13.72 17.10
CA ILE A 15 -27.75 13.17 18.47
C ILE A 15 -26.29 12.86 18.83
N LEU A 16 -25.53 12.30 17.89
CA LEU A 16 -24.17 11.83 18.14
C LEU A 16 -23.08 12.90 17.93
N GLY A 17 -23.43 14.07 17.37
CA GLY A 17 -22.46 15.12 17.04
C GLY A 17 -21.44 14.69 15.97
N THR A 18 -21.86 13.83 15.05
CA THR A 18 -21.03 13.30 13.93
C THR A 18 -21.64 13.70 12.59
N SER A 19 -20.98 13.41 11.47
CA SER A 19 -21.56 13.69 10.15
C SER A 19 -22.53 12.57 9.73
N ALA A 20 -23.63 12.95 9.09
CA ALA A 20 -24.58 11.98 8.51
C ALA A 20 -23.89 11.06 7.48
N ASP A 21 -22.93 11.61 6.76
CA ASP A 21 -22.16 10.90 5.75
C ASP A 21 -21.21 9.85 6.36
N GLU A 22 -20.53 10.13 7.47
CA GLU A 22 -19.75 9.12 8.21
C GLU A 22 -20.63 7.94 8.66
N LEU A 23 -21.84 8.21 9.13
CA LEU A 23 -22.79 7.18 9.53
C LEU A 23 -23.27 6.34 8.33
N LYS A 24 -23.55 6.97 7.20
CA LYS A 24 -23.86 6.26 5.95
C LYS A 24 -22.70 5.37 5.50
N LEU A 25 -21.45 5.82 5.64
CA LEU A 25 -20.27 5.02 5.29
C LEU A 25 -20.17 3.75 6.11
N ILE A 26 -20.27 3.85 7.44
CA ILE A 26 -20.30 2.68 8.32
C ILE A 26 -21.49 1.77 7.98
N THR A 27 -22.66 2.36 7.74
CA THR A 27 -23.87 1.64 7.35
C THR A 27 -23.68 0.87 6.04
N SER A 28 -23.01 1.45 5.04
CA SER A 28 -22.71 0.77 3.77
C SER A 28 -21.81 -0.46 3.98
N PHE A 29 -20.86 -0.39 4.92
CA PHE A 29 -20.03 -1.55 5.26
C PHE A 29 -20.82 -2.66 5.95
N LEU A 30 -21.70 -2.30 6.88
CA LEU A 30 -22.54 -3.26 7.59
C LEU A 30 -23.60 -3.87 6.68
N LEU A 31 -24.25 -3.06 5.84
CA LEU A 31 -25.22 -3.49 4.84
C LEU A 31 -24.59 -4.42 3.78
N SER A 32 -23.28 -4.31 3.56
CA SER A 32 -22.56 -5.21 2.65
C SER A 32 -22.54 -6.66 3.13
N TYR A 33 -22.72 -6.95 4.42
CA TYR A 33 -22.77 -8.32 4.93
C TYR A 33 -24.02 -9.09 4.49
N PRO A 34 -25.26 -8.65 4.81
CA PRO A 34 -26.45 -9.34 4.33
C PRO A 34 -26.52 -9.35 2.80
N LEU A 35 -26.10 -8.27 2.12
CA LEU A 35 -26.05 -8.21 0.65
C LEU A 35 -25.03 -9.19 0.06
N ALA A 36 -23.85 -9.37 0.66
CA ALA A 36 -22.89 -10.40 0.25
C ALA A 36 -23.45 -11.81 0.49
N GLY A 37 -24.23 -11.99 1.55
CA GLY A 37 -25.02 -13.19 1.79
C GLY A 37 -26.02 -13.46 0.66
N LEU A 38 -26.72 -12.43 0.17
CA LEU A 38 -27.64 -12.55 -0.97
C LEU A 38 -26.90 -12.81 -2.29
N LEU A 39 -25.78 -12.13 -2.53
CA LEU A 39 -24.93 -12.35 -3.71
C LEU A 39 -24.50 -13.81 -3.83
N LYS A 40 -24.13 -14.45 -2.72
CA LYS A 40 -23.81 -15.89 -2.66
C LYS A 40 -24.96 -16.84 -2.99
N ARG A 41 -26.19 -16.34 -3.01
CA ARG A 41 -27.40 -17.12 -3.32
C ARG A 41 -27.78 -17.00 -4.78
N VAL A 42 -27.24 -16.03 -5.50
CA VAL A 42 -27.39 -15.94 -6.96
C VAL A 42 -26.72 -17.18 -7.59
N PRO A 43 -27.39 -17.89 -8.52
CA PRO A 43 -26.88 -19.13 -9.11
C PRO A 43 -25.46 -19.01 -9.65
N ASP A 44 -24.63 -20.02 -9.39
CA ASP A 44 -23.22 -20.03 -9.80
C ASP A 44 -23.07 -20.14 -11.33
N GLU A 45 -24.07 -20.70 -12.01
CA GLU A 45 -24.15 -20.85 -13.47
C GLU A 45 -24.55 -19.56 -14.20
N LYS A 46 -24.93 -18.50 -13.46
CA LYS A 46 -25.43 -17.24 -14.03
C LYS A 46 -24.55 -16.04 -13.60
N PRO A 47 -23.29 -15.95 -14.05
CA PRO A 47 -22.37 -14.87 -13.67
C PRO A 47 -22.91 -13.47 -14.03
N ALA A 48 -23.65 -13.36 -15.14
CA ALA A 48 -24.30 -12.10 -15.52
C ALA A 48 -25.26 -11.56 -14.45
N LEU A 49 -26.05 -12.41 -13.80
CA LEU A 49 -26.96 -11.99 -12.72
C LEU A 49 -26.19 -11.54 -11.48
N LYS A 50 -25.05 -12.18 -11.17
CA LYS A 50 -24.17 -11.75 -10.07
C LYS A 50 -23.59 -10.37 -10.37
N ASN A 51 -23.11 -10.12 -11.59
CA ASN A 51 -22.62 -8.81 -12.00
C ASN A 51 -23.70 -7.74 -11.94
N LEU A 52 -24.91 -8.02 -12.44
CA LEU A 52 -26.03 -7.08 -12.37
C LEU A 52 -26.40 -6.77 -10.91
N PHE A 53 -26.41 -7.76 -10.02
CA PHE A 53 -26.62 -7.54 -8.59
C PHE A 53 -25.54 -6.62 -8.00
N ILE A 54 -24.27 -6.92 -8.28
CA ILE A 54 -23.11 -6.15 -7.81
C ILE A 54 -23.20 -4.68 -8.26
N ILE A 55 -23.46 -4.46 -9.55
CA ILE A 55 -23.61 -3.12 -10.14
C ILE A 55 -24.79 -2.38 -9.52
N SER A 56 -25.93 -3.05 -9.34
CA SER A 56 -27.14 -2.45 -8.75
C SER A 56 -26.90 -2.00 -7.31
N VAL A 57 -26.26 -2.83 -6.49
CA VAL A 57 -25.93 -2.48 -5.09
C VAL A 57 -24.94 -1.32 -5.04
N SER A 58 -23.88 -1.35 -5.85
CA SER A 58 -22.91 -0.25 -5.89
C SER A 58 -23.52 1.05 -6.38
N THR A 59 -24.42 0.99 -7.36
CA THR A 59 -25.18 2.16 -7.83
C THR A 59 -26.07 2.70 -6.72
N PHE A 60 -26.73 1.82 -5.97
CA PHE A 60 -27.50 2.21 -4.79
C PHE A 60 -26.63 2.86 -3.71
N TYR A 61 -25.42 2.34 -3.43
CA TYR A 61 -24.51 2.99 -2.48
C TYR A 61 -24.14 4.39 -2.97
N LEU A 62 -23.63 4.52 -4.20
CA LEU A 62 -23.14 5.81 -4.70
C LEU A 62 -24.27 6.83 -4.84
N VAL A 63 -25.35 6.48 -5.54
CA VAL A 63 -26.42 7.41 -5.89
C VAL A 63 -27.57 7.39 -4.88
N GLY A 64 -28.00 6.19 -4.46
CA GLY A 64 -29.13 6.05 -3.55
C GLY A 64 -28.83 6.52 -2.13
N LEU A 65 -27.69 6.11 -1.57
CA LEU A 65 -27.30 6.39 -0.19
C LEU A 65 -26.55 7.73 -0.06
N PHE A 66 -25.59 8.03 -0.95
CA PHE A 66 -24.77 9.23 -0.86
C PHE A 66 -25.11 10.35 -1.85
N ASP A 67 -26.00 10.13 -2.83
CA ASP A 67 -26.29 11.10 -3.91
C ASP A 67 -25.06 11.52 -4.74
N LEU A 68 -24.04 10.67 -4.82
CA LEU A 68 -22.76 10.93 -5.49
C LEU A 68 -22.85 10.66 -7.01
N TRP A 69 -23.68 11.42 -7.73
CA TRP A 69 -23.72 11.36 -9.19
C TRP A 69 -22.37 11.71 -9.83
N ASP A 70 -21.74 12.77 -9.35
CA ASP A 70 -20.40 13.16 -9.78
C ASP A 70 -19.36 12.10 -9.43
N GLY A 71 -19.52 11.44 -8.28
CA GLY A 71 -18.68 10.32 -7.89
C GLY A 71 -18.82 9.12 -8.83
N TYR A 72 -20.05 8.76 -9.18
CA TYR A 72 -20.32 7.71 -10.16
C TYR A 72 -19.70 8.04 -11.53
N ARG A 73 -19.85 9.28 -12.01
CA ARG A 73 -19.19 9.78 -13.22
C ARG A 73 -17.68 9.65 -13.14
N THR A 74 -17.06 10.04 -12.02
CA THR A 74 -15.62 9.94 -11.79
C THR A 74 -15.11 8.50 -11.88
N LEU A 75 -15.81 7.55 -11.27
CA LEU A 75 -15.44 6.13 -11.37
C LEU A 75 -15.63 5.60 -12.80
N ALA A 76 -16.71 6.02 -13.48
CA ALA A 76 -16.99 5.65 -14.86
C ALA A 76 -15.92 6.16 -15.84
N VAL A 77 -15.53 7.44 -15.76
CA VAL A 77 -14.49 8.04 -16.61
C VAL A 77 -13.16 7.28 -16.47
N SER A 78 -12.75 7.00 -15.23
CA SER A 78 -11.52 6.22 -14.97
C SER A 78 -11.61 4.82 -15.60
N SER A 79 -12.74 4.14 -15.41
CA SER A 79 -12.94 2.75 -15.82
C SER A 79 -13.04 2.61 -17.34
N VAL A 80 -13.86 3.44 -17.98
CA VAL A 80 -14.02 3.46 -19.45
C VAL A 80 -12.71 3.84 -20.11
N GLY A 81 -12.03 4.88 -19.61
CA GLY A 81 -10.73 5.29 -20.15
C GLY A 81 -9.69 4.16 -20.07
N ALA A 82 -9.57 3.48 -18.92
CA ALA A 82 -8.66 2.34 -18.78
C ALA A 82 -9.01 1.18 -19.73
N TYR A 83 -10.30 0.85 -19.88
CA TYR A 83 -10.74 -0.20 -20.79
C TYR A 83 -10.43 0.16 -22.26
N CYS A 84 -10.74 1.40 -22.68
CA CYS A 84 -10.44 1.88 -24.02
C CYS A 84 -8.93 1.90 -24.31
N ILE A 85 -8.10 2.35 -23.36
CA ILE A 85 -6.64 2.30 -23.49
C ILE A 85 -6.17 0.85 -23.69
N ALA A 86 -6.67 -0.08 -22.85
CA ALA A 86 -6.33 -1.49 -22.96
C ALA A 86 -6.83 -2.15 -24.26
N GLN A 87 -7.95 -1.70 -24.82
CA GLN A 87 -8.53 -2.22 -26.07
C GLN A 87 -7.81 -1.69 -27.31
N TYR A 88 -7.58 -0.38 -27.39
CA TYR A 88 -7.19 0.30 -28.63
C TYR A 88 -5.70 0.63 -28.71
N VAL A 89 -5.00 0.83 -27.58
CA VAL A 89 -3.57 1.18 -27.60
C VAL A 89 -2.73 -0.08 -27.68
N GLN A 90 -1.93 -0.17 -28.74
CA GLN A 90 -0.97 -1.24 -28.96
C GLN A 90 0.45 -0.78 -28.62
N GLY A 91 1.32 -1.73 -28.27
CA GLY A 91 2.73 -1.47 -27.95
C GLY A 91 3.05 -1.38 -26.45
N PRO A 92 4.35 -1.23 -26.11
CA PRO A 92 4.88 -1.38 -24.75
C PRO A 92 4.49 -0.23 -23.81
N PHE A 93 4.08 0.92 -24.34
CA PHE A 93 3.69 2.09 -23.56
C PHE A 93 2.23 2.10 -23.10
N MET A 94 1.38 1.19 -23.61
CA MET A 94 -0.04 1.11 -23.23
C MET A 94 -0.27 1.15 -21.69
N PRO A 95 0.39 0.32 -20.87
CA PRO A 95 0.15 0.34 -19.43
C PRO A 95 0.62 1.65 -18.76
N TRP A 96 1.64 2.31 -19.29
CA TRP A 96 2.10 3.61 -18.80
C TRP A 96 1.14 4.74 -19.16
N ILE A 97 0.56 4.71 -20.37
CA ILE A 97 -0.50 5.64 -20.77
C ILE A 97 -1.72 5.47 -19.86
N GLY A 98 -2.12 4.22 -19.59
CA GLY A 98 -3.18 3.90 -18.63
C GLY A 98 -2.87 4.44 -17.23
N PHE A 99 -1.64 4.24 -16.75
CA PHE A 99 -1.18 4.77 -15.47
C PHE A 99 -1.24 6.30 -15.40
N LEU A 100 -0.71 7.02 -16.40
CA LEU A 100 -0.71 8.48 -16.43
C LEU A 100 -2.14 9.05 -16.50
N PHE A 101 -3.02 8.46 -17.33
CA PHE A 101 -4.42 8.84 -17.40
C PHE A 101 -5.12 8.70 -16.04
N LEU A 102 -4.96 7.54 -15.39
CA LEU A 102 -5.61 7.24 -14.12
C LEU A 102 -5.08 8.09 -12.96
N MET A 103 -3.76 8.24 -12.86
CA MET A 103 -3.13 9.09 -11.85
C MET A 103 -3.43 10.57 -12.09
N GLY A 104 -3.46 11.02 -13.35
CA GLY A 104 -3.81 12.39 -13.71
C GLY A 104 -5.27 12.72 -13.34
N HIS A 105 -6.20 11.83 -13.67
CA HIS A 105 -7.60 12.01 -13.29
C HIS A 105 -7.80 12.00 -11.76
N LEU A 106 -7.14 11.09 -11.03
CA LEU A 106 -7.13 11.12 -9.57
C LEU A 106 -6.55 12.43 -9.04
N SER A 107 -5.49 12.93 -9.67
CA SER A 107 -4.81 14.15 -9.22
C SER A 107 -5.71 15.37 -9.32
N ILE A 108 -6.47 15.51 -10.42
CA ILE A 108 -7.44 16.59 -10.60
C ILE A 108 -8.48 16.57 -9.47
N ASN A 109 -9.02 15.40 -9.15
CA ASN A 109 -10.05 15.27 -8.13
C ASN A 109 -9.50 15.49 -6.70
N GLN A 110 -8.28 15.02 -6.43
CA GLN A 110 -7.59 15.29 -5.16
C GLN A 110 -7.32 16.79 -4.96
N LEU A 111 -6.91 17.51 -6.02
CA LEU A 111 -6.72 18.96 -5.98
C LEU A 111 -8.05 19.69 -5.77
N ALA A 112 -9.10 19.31 -6.51
CA ALA A 112 -10.43 19.89 -6.33
C ALA A 112 -10.92 19.73 -4.89
N ARG A 113 -10.77 18.53 -4.30
CA ARG A 113 -11.07 18.28 -2.89
C ARG A 113 -10.24 19.15 -1.95
N GLN A 114 -8.93 19.22 -2.16
CA GLN A 114 -8.04 20.00 -1.32
C GLN A 114 -8.36 21.49 -1.36
N PHE A 115 -8.84 22.01 -2.49
CA PHE A 115 -9.30 23.40 -2.60
C PHE A 115 -10.65 23.65 -1.94
N LEU A 116 -11.56 22.66 -1.95
CA LEU A 116 -12.82 22.72 -1.18
C LEU A 116 -12.56 22.72 0.32
N ASN A 117 -11.60 21.92 0.79
CA ASN A 117 -11.14 21.84 2.18
C ASN A 117 -12.26 21.67 3.23
N ASP A 118 -13.30 20.90 2.89
CA ASP A 118 -14.40 20.57 3.80
C ASP A 118 -14.32 19.09 4.23
N PRO A 119 -13.99 18.81 5.50
CA PRO A 119 -13.91 17.44 6.01
C PRO A 119 -15.28 16.77 6.24
N GLY A 120 -16.39 17.51 6.20
CA GLY A 120 -17.74 16.99 6.45
C GLY A 120 -18.41 16.30 5.26
N VAL A 121 -17.88 16.51 4.04
CA VAL A 121 -18.43 15.95 2.80
C VAL A 121 -17.74 14.64 2.46
N ILE A 122 -18.49 13.56 2.22
CA ILE A 122 -17.88 12.34 1.72
C ILE A 122 -17.28 12.54 0.34
N ASP A 123 -16.03 12.15 0.25
CA ASP A 123 -15.21 12.30 -0.93
C ASP A 123 -15.06 10.99 -1.69
N ILE A 124 -15.43 11.00 -2.97
CA ILE A 124 -15.28 9.87 -3.87
C ILE A 124 -13.81 9.51 -4.11
N THR A 125 -12.85 10.42 -3.87
CA THR A 125 -11.44 10.13 -4.18
C THR A 125 -10.91 8.94 -3.39
N GLY A 126 -11.45 8.63 -2.20
CA GLY A 126 -11.11 7.39 -1.48
C GLY A 126 -11.46 6.12 -2.28
N ALA A 127 -12.66 6.06 -2.87
CA ALA A 127 -13.05 4.98 -3.77
C ALA A 127 -12.25 5.01 -5.09
N GLN A 128 -12.00 6.20 -5.63
CA GLN A 128 -11.20 6.39 -6.83
C GLN A 128 -9.75 5.90 -6.63
N MET A 129 -9.15 6.15 -5.47
CA MET A 129 -7.82 5.69 -5.11
C MET A 129 -7.72 4.16 -5.18
N VAL A 130 -8.70 3.46 -4.61
CA VAL A 130 -8.79 1.99 -4.70
C VAL A 130 -8.96 1.54 -6.16
N LEU A 131 -9.82 2.24 -6.91
CA LEU A 131 -10.07 1.95 -8.32
C LEU A 131 -8.82 2.16 -9.20
N VAL A 132 -8.02 3.19 -8.96
CA VAL A 132 -6.77 3.42 -9.71
C VAL A 132 -5.82 2.24 -9.56
N MET A 133 -5.68 1.66 -8.37
CA MET A 133 -4.86 0.45 -8.19
C MET A 133 -5.38 -0.70 -9.05
N LYS A 134 -6.70 -0.94 -9.03
CA LYS A 134 -7.38 -1.98 -9.81
C LYS A 134 -7.22 -1.82 -11.32
N LEU A 135 -7.33 -0.58 -11.80
CA LEU A 135 -7.31 -0.28 -13.24
C LEU A 135 -5.88 -0.21 -13.80
N THR A 136 -4.92 0.32 -13.05
CA THR A 136 -3.51 0.28 -13.45
C THR A 136 -2.97 -1.15 -13.47
N ALA A 137 -3.33 -1.98 -12.48
CA ALA A 137 -3.04 -3.41 -12.49
C ALA A 137 -3.68 -4.10 -13.69
N PHE A 138 -4.94 -3.76 -14.02
CA PHE A 138 -5.62 -4.29 -15.20
C PHE A 138 -4.87 -3.97 -16.51
N CYS A 139 -4.44 -2.73 -16.72
CA CYS A 139 -3.65 -2.36 -17.90
C CYS A 139 -2.34 -3.16 -17.99
N TRP A 140 -1.63 -3.34 -16.87
CA TRP A 140 -0.42 -4.17 -16.84
C TRP A 140 -0.70 -5.64 -17.10
N ASN A 141 -1.77 -6.20 -16.53
CA ASN A 141 -2.15 -7.59 -16.74
C ASN A 141 -2.50 -7.86 -18.21
N VAL A 142 -3.15 -6.91 -18.89
CA VAL A 142 -3.39 -6.96 -20.35
C VAL A 142 -2.10 -6.86 -21.13
N ALA A 143 -1.17 -5.97 -20.73
CA ALA A 143 0.13 -5.85 -21.39
C ALA A 143 0.95 -7.15 -21.27
N ASP A 144 0.96 -7.77 -20.09
CA ASP A 144 1.63 -9.05 -19.84
C ASP A 144 1.01 -10.17 -20.68
N GLY A 145 -0.31 -10.16 -20.87
CA GLY A 145 -1.00 -11.14 -21.72
C GLY A 145 -0.66 -11.06 -23.21
N ARG A 146 0.05 -10.02 -23.65
CA ARG A 146 0.54 -9.85 -25.04
C ARG A 146 1.99 -10.33 -25.21
N LEU A 147 2.67 -10.68 -24.12
CA LEU A 147 4.07 -11.10 -24.13
C LEU A 147 4.18 -12.64 -24.13
N PRO A 148 5.29 -13.20 -24.64
CA PRO A 148 5.62 -14.62 -24.46
C PRO A 148 5.72 -15.00 -22.98
N GLU A 149 5.29 -16.21 -22.60
CA GLU A 149 5.32 -16.63 -21.18
C GLU A 149 6.73 -16.73 -20.61
N GLU A 150 7.74 -17.01 -21.43
CA GLU A 150 9.16 -17.05 -21.05
C GLU A 150 9.71 -15.71 -20.53
N ASP A 151 9.11 -14.59 -20.97
CA ASP A 151 9.48 -13.24 -20.57
C ASP A 151 8.84 -12.79 -19.25
N LEU A 152 7.92 -13.60 -18.70
CA LEU A 152 7.10 -13.24 -17.56
C LEU A 152 7.61 -13.88 -16.27
N SER A 153 7.58 -13.12 -15.18
CA SER A 153 7.74 -13.67 -13.83
C SER A 153 6.53 -14.51 -13.44
N ASP A 154 6.65 -15.38 -12.43
CA ASP A 154 5.54 -16.23 -11.98
C ASP A 154 4.30 -15.42 -11.57
N PHE A 155 4.52 -14.26 -10.92
CA PHE A 155 3.44 -13.33 -10.60
C PHE A 155 2.74 -12.80 -11.87
N GLN A 156 3.51 -12.41 -12.88
CA GLN A 156 2.97 -11.90 -14.15
C GLN A 156 2.22 -13.01 -14.90
N LYS A 157 2.77 -14.23 -14.96
CA LYS A 157 2.10 -15.39 -15.58
C LYS A 157 0.75 -15.67 -14.94
N GLU A 158 0.67 -15.64 -13.61
CA GLU A 158 -0.59 -15.90 -12.90
C GLU A 158 -1.67 -14.85 -13.21
N ARG A 159 -1.26 -13.61 -13.50
CA ARG A 159 -2.16 -12.45 -13.71
C ARG A 159 -2.34 -12.03 -15.16
N ALA A 160 -1.59 -12.59 -16.09
CA ALA A 160 -1.61 -12.20 -17.50
C ALA A 160 -3.00 -12.42 -18.12
N MET A 161 -3.50 -11.40 -18.83
CA MET A 161 -4.80 -11.40 -19.48
C MET A 161 -4.67 -11.46 -20.99
N LYS A 162 -4.83 -12.66 -21.57
CA LYS A 162 -4.77 -12.89 -23.02
C LYS A 162 -5.97 -12.34 -23.79
N ARG A 163 -7.11 -12.14 -23.12
CA ARG A 163 -8.34 -11.59 -23.70
C ARG A 163 -8.98 -10.60 -22.73
N LEU A 164 -9.52 -9.54 -23.29
CA LEU A 164 -10.27 -8.55 -22.51
C LEU A 164 -11.61 -9.12 -22.05
N PRO A 165 -12.09 -8.70 -20.88
CA PRO A 165 -13.36 -9.15 -20.35
C PRO A 165 -14.54 -8.48 -21.06
N SER A 166 -15.72 -9.09 -20.94
CA SER A 166 -16.95 -8.43 -21.34
C SER A 166 -17.15 -7.14 -20.54
N LEU A 167 -17.88 -6.17 -21.11
CA LEU A 167 -18.18 -4.92 -20.41
C LEU A 167 -18.95 -5.16 -19.10
N LEU A 168 -19.81 -6.19 -19.06
CA LEU A 168 -20.57 -6.54 -17.86
C LEU A 168 -19.68 -7.10 -16.75
N ASP A 169 -18.76 -8.01 -17.06
CA ASP A 169 -17.82 -8.53 -16.07
C ASP A 169 -16.85 -7.45 -15.59
N PHE A 170 -16.41 -6.59 -16.49
CA PHE A 170 -15.55 -5.46 -16.15
C PHE A 170 -16.27 -4.46 -15.24
N ALA A 171 -17.53 -4.13 -15.53
CA ALA A 171 -18.34 -3.27 -14.68
C ALA A 171 -18.59 -3.91 -13.29
N GLY A 172 -18.87 -5.22 -13.23
CA GLY A 172 -18.98 -5.95 -11.98
C GLY A 172 -17.69 -5.96 -11.17
N TYR A 173 -16.53 -6.08 -11.84
CA TYR A 173 -15.21 -5.95 -11.21
C TYR A 173 -15.01 -4.57 -10.62
N VAL A 174 -15.18 -3.51 -11.43
CA VAL A 174 -14.99 -2.12 -11.03
C VAL A 174 -15.90 -1.78 -9.84
N LEU A 175 -17.18 -2.09 -9.97
CA LEU A 175 -18.24 -1.76 -9.02
C LEU A 175 -18.48 -2.89 -8.00
N PHE A 176 -17.44 -3.61 -7.56
CA PHE A 176 -17.60 -4.63 -6.54
C PHE A 176 -17.93 -4.03 -5.17
N PHE A 177 -19.22 -3.98 -4.81
CA PHE A 177 -19.71 -3.25 -3.63
C PHE A 177 -19.01 -3.57 -2.30
N PRO A 178 -18.59 -4.83 -1.98
CA PRO A 178 -17.94 -5.12 -0.71
C PRO A 178 -16.62 -4.37 -0.49
N SER A 179 -15.95 -3.96 -1.58
CA SER A 179 -14.65 -3.28 -1.54
C SER A 179 -14.69 -1.90 -2.20
N LEU A 180 -15.87 -1.37 -2.54
CA LEU A 180 -16.02 -0.18 -3.38
C LEU A 180 -15.43 1.07 -2.73
N MET A 181 -15.84 1.35 -1.49
CA MET A 181 -15.54 2.64 -0.85
C MET A 181 -14.13 2.70 -0.23
N ALA A 182 -13.63 1.59 0.34
CA ALA A 182 -12.38 1.59 1.11
C ALA A 182 -11.41 0.45 0.76
N GLY A 183 -11.69 -0.30 -0.32
CA GLY A 183 -10.95 -1.52 -0.65
C GLY A 183 -11.34 -2.70 0.23
N PRO A 184 -10.60 -3.81 0.20
CA PRO A 184 -9.28 -4.00 -0.45
C PRO A 184 -9.33 -3.99 -1.99
N ALA A 185 -8.24 -3.55 -2.63
CA ALA A 185 -8.04 -3.72 -4.07
C ALA A 185 -7.60 -5.15 -4.41
N PHE A 186 -7.96 -5.61 -5.60
CA PHE A 186 -7.63 -6.94 -6.13
C PHE A 186 -7.61 -6.91 -7.66
N ASP A 187 -6.96 -7.88 -8.27
CA ASP A 187 -6.83 -7.96 -9.73
C ASP A 187 -8.09 -8.53 -10.38
N TYR A 188 -8.35 -8.14 -11.63
CA TYR A 188 -9.44 -8.70 -12.42
C TYR A 188 -9.36 -10.23 -12.55
N VAL A 189 -8.16 -10.82 -12.57
CA VAL A 189 -8.01 -12.27 -12.64
C VAL A 189 -8.58 -12.98 -11.41
N ASP A 190 -8.43 -12.42 -10.20
CA ASP A 190 -9.08 -12.96 -9.01
C ASP A 190 -10.60 -12.85 -9.11
N TYR A 191 -11.09 -11.71 -9.60
CA TYR A 191 -12.52 -11.49 -9.83
C TYR A 191 -13.10 -12.51 -10.81
N LYS A 192 -12.41 -12.74 -11.93
CA LYS A 192 -12.80 -13.71 -12.95
C LYS A 192 -12.85 -15.13 -12.37
N ARG A 193 -11.81 -15.55 -11.65
CA ARG A 193 -11.79 -16.88 -11.01
C ARG A 193 -12.87 -17.03 -9.93
N TRP A 194 -13.24 -15.94 -9.27
CA TRP A 194 -14.33 -15.92 -8.29
C TRP A 194 -15.72 -16.02 -8.94
N ILE A 195 -16.01 -15.19 -9.95
CA ILE A 195 -17.32 -15.13 -10.61
C ILE A 195 -17.60 -16.44 -11.36
N GLU A 196 -16.58 -17.03 -11.97
CA GLU A 196 -16.62 -18.35 -12.64
C GLU A 196 -16.52 -19.51 -11.65
N THR A 197 -16.29 -19.25 -10.36
CA THR A 197 -16.12 -20.22 -9.27
C THR A 197 -14.92 -21.18 -9.40
N THR A 198 -14.02 -20.95 -10.36
CA THR A 198 -12.84 -21.79 -10.61
C THR A 198 -11.81 -21.69 -9.48
N MET A 199 -11.77 -20.58 -8.73
CA MET A 199 -10.86 -20.46 -7.58
C MET A 199 -11.19 -21.42 -6.41
N PHE A 200 -12.38 -22.02 -6.41
CA PHE A 200 -12.82 -22.97 -5.38
C PHE A 200 -12.64 -24.43 -5.79
N GLU A 201 -12.17 -24.67 -7.01
CA GLU A 201 -11.90 -26.01 -7.50
C GLU A 201 -10.70 -26.60 -6.74
N VAL A 202 -10.83 -27.86 -6.35
CA VAL A 202 -9.78 -28.58 -5.66
C VAL A 202 -8.87 -29.20 -6.72
N PRO A 203 -7.54 -28.95 -6.68
CA PRO A 203 -6.61 -29.56 -7.63
C PRO A 203 -6.73 -31.08 -7.64
N ALA A 204 -6.61 -31.69 -8.84
CA ALA A 204 -6.61 -33.13 -9.00
C ALA A 204 -5.47 -33.75 -8.15
N GLY A 205 -5.82 -34.63 -7.20
CA GLY A 205 -4.88 -35.29 -6.29
C GLY A 205 -4.95 -34.87 -4.82
N VAL A 206 -5.76 -33.87 -4.46
CA VAL A 206 -6.03 -33.54 -3.05
C VAL A 206 -7.20 -34.38 -2.52
N ASP A 207 -7.00 -35.03 -1.38
CA ASP A 207 -8.01 -35.85 -0.70
C ASP A 207 -9.36 -35.09 -0.60
N PRO A 208 -10.47 -35.66 -1.14
CA PRO A 208 -11.81 -35.09 -1.04
C PRO A 208 -12.24 -34.73 0.39
N SER A 209 -11.68 -35.39 1.42
CA SER A 209 -11.92 -35.09 2.84
C SER A 209 -11.44 -33.70 3.26
N LYS A 210 -10.47 -33.12 2.53
CA LYS A 210 -9.91 -31.78 2.76
C LYS A 210 -10.68 -30.67 2.03
N LYS A 211 -11.79 -31.01 1.36
CA LYS A 211 -12.66 -30.01 0.71
C LYS A 211 -13.26 -29.08 1.77
N PRO A 212 -13.19 -27.75 1.55
CA PRO A 212 -13.90 -26.81 2.39
C PRO A 212 -15.39 -27.16 2.46
N PRO A 213 -16.03 -27.18 3.63
CA PRO A 213 -17.45 -27.48 3.71
C PRO A 213 -18.24 -26.41 2.96
N THR A 214 -19.06 -26.84 2.01
CA THR A 214 -20.02 -25.99 1.29
C THR A 214 -21.42 -26.16 1.90
N ARG A 215 -22.42 -25.42 1.39
CA ARG A 215 -23.82 -25.56 1.82
C ARG A 215 -24.70 -25.73 0.59
N LYS A 216 -25.47 -26.82 0.55
CA LYS A 216 -26.33 -27.20 -0.59
C LYS A 216 -25.48 -27.33 -1.88
N LYS A 217 -26.02 -26.93 -3.03
CA LYS A 217 -25.38 -27.01 -4.36
C LYS A 217 -24.32 -25.93 -4.64
N ARG A 218 -23.87 -25.16 -3.64
CA ARG A 218 -22.96 -24.02 -3.87
C ARG A 218 -21.51 -24.45 -3.92
N LYS A 219 -20.72 -23.83 -4.80
CA LYS A 219 -19.27 -24.06 -4.87
C LYS A 219 -18.49 -23.23 -3.84
N ILE A 220 -19.01 -22.07 -3.44
CA ILE A 220 -18.32 -21.17 -2.50
C ILE A 220 -18.31 -21.78 -1.07
N PRO A 221 -17.14 -21.90 -0.41
CA PRO A 221 -17.04 -22.41 0.95
C PRO A 221 -17.82 -21.61 2.00
N ARG A 222 -18.13 -22.26 3.13
CA ARG A 222 -18.70 -21.60 4.31
C ARG A 222 -17.74 -20.54 4.84
N SER A 223 -18.18 -19.27 4.80
CA SER A 223 -17.38 -18.12 5.22
C SER A 223 -18.07 -17.17 6.20
N ALA A 224 -19.28 -17.52 6.65
CA ALA A 224 -20.05 -16.68 7.58
C ALA A 224 -19.31 -16.45 8.90
N THR A 225 -18.76 -17.52 9.51
CA THR A 225 -18.01 -17.42 10.77
C THR A 225 -16.76 -16.52 10.66
N PRO A 226 -15.83 -16.72 9.70
CA PRO A 226 -14.68 -15.83 9.58
C PRO A 226 -15.09 -14.39 9.20
N ALA A 227 -16.15 -14.20 8.41
CA ALA A 227 -16.69 -12.88 8.13
C ALA A 227 -17.23 -12.19 9.39
N LEU A 228 -18.00 -12.89 10.23
CA LEU A 228 -18.53 -12.34 11.49
C LEU A 228 -17.41 -11.98 12.47
N TRP A 229 -16.34 -12.76 12.55
CA TRP A 229 -15.17 -12.40 13.35
C TRP A 229 -14.50 -11.11 12.85
N LYS A 230 -14.40 -10.93 11.53
CA LYS A 230 -13.92 -9.67 10.93
C LYS A 230 -14.86 -8.51 11.18
N ALA A 231 -16.18 -8.74 11.12
CA ALA A 231 -17.18 -7.74 11.46
C ALA A 231 -17.05 -7.27 12.91
N ALA A 232 -16.99 -8.21 13.86
CA ALA A 232 -16.83 -7.94 15.28
C ALA A 232 -15.50 -7.23 15.57
N SER A 233 -14.40 -7.68 14.95
CA SER A 233 -13.11 -6.99 15.06
C SER A 233 -13.17 -5.57 14.49
N GLY A 234 -13.84 -5.37 13.35
CA GLY A 234 -13.99 -4.07 12.73
C GLY A 234 -14.76 -3.10 13.62
N LEU A 235 -15.90 -3.53 14.17
CA LEU A 235 -16.71 -2.75 15.11
C LEU A 235 -15.93 -2.42 16.39
N PHE A 236 -15.17 -3.38 16.92
CA PHE A 236 -14.29 -3.15 18.07
C PHE A 236 -13.27 -2.03 17.78
N TRP A 237 -12.61 -2.05 16.63
CA TRP A 237 -11.64 -1.02 16.27
C TRP A 237 -12.27 0.36 16.02
N ILE A 238 -13.47 0.42 15.44
CA ILE A 238 -14.23 1.67 15.32
C ILE A 238 -14.61 2.21 16.70
N LEU A 239 -15.09 1.36 17.61
CA LEU A 239 -15.38 1.78 18.98
C LEU A 239 -14.12 2.31 19.68
N MET A 240 -12.99 1.61 19.54
CA MET A 240 -11.71 2.08 20.06
C MET A 240 -11.29 3.42 19.46
N PHE A 241 -11.50 3.63 18.15
CA PHE A 241 -11.25 4.93 17.52
C PHE A 241 -12.07 6.04 18.17
N LEU A 242 -13.39 5.85 18.30
CA LEU A 242 -14.29 6.85 18.89
C LEU A 242 -13.93 7.20 20.34
N GLN A 243 -13.55 6.20 21.14
CA GLN A 243 -13.13 6.42 22.53
C GLN A 243 -11.79 7.15 22.60
N LEU A 244 -10.80 6.72 21.82
CA LEU A 244 -9.47 7.30 21.84
C LEU A 244 -9.43 8.70 21.20
N SER A 245 -10.27 8.99 20.21
CA SER A 245 -10.32 10.30 19.56
C SER A 245 -10.78 11.42 20.49
N GLY A 246 -11.56 11.11 21.53
CA GLY A 246 -11.90 12.07 22.58
C GLY A 246 -10.69 12.51 23.42
N TRP A 247 -9.62 11.71 23.46
CA TRP A 247 -8.43 11.97 24.29
C TRP A 247 -7.21 12.36 23.44
N PHE A 248 -7.09 11.82 22.24
CA PHE A 248 -5.94 11.99 21.35
C PHE A 248 -6.42 12.45 19.97
N TYR A 249 -6.51 13.76 19.78
CA TYR A 249 -6.95 14.41 18.55
C TYR A 249 -5.88 15.38 18.02
N PRO A 250 -5.87 15.70 16.70
CA PRO A 250 -4.82 16.52 16.10
C PRO A 250 -4.62 17.89 16.77
N ASP A 251 -5.71 18.58 17.08
CA ASP A 251 -5.66 19.94 17.63
C ASP A 251 -5.00 20.00 19.01
N LEU A 252 -5.03 18.90 19.77
CA LEU A 252 -4.28 18.80 21.02
C LEU A 252 -2.80 19.06 20.77
N LEU A 253 -2.20 18.47 19.73
CA LEU A 253 -0.76 18.56 19.48
C LEU A 253 -0.33 19.96 18.97
N THR A 254 -1.24 20.70 18.34
CA THR A 254 -1.02 22.07 17.85
C THR A 254 -1.41 23.13 18.88
N GLY A 255 -2.28 22.82 19.84
CA GLY A 255 -2.70 23.72 20.91
C GLY A 255 -1.66 23.93 22.01
N ASP A 256 -1.72 25.06 22.71
CA ASP A 256 -0.70 25.43 23.70
C ASP A 256 -0.69 24.54 24.94
N THR A 257 -1.82 23.93 25.29
CA THR A 257 -1.91 22.94 26.38
C THR A 257 -0.92 21.80 26.20
N TYR A 258 -0.59 21.39 24.97
CA TYR A 258 0.40 20.33 24.76
C TYR A 258 1.79 20.71 25.25
N MET A 259 2.14 21.99 25.26
CA MET A 259 3.43 22.48 25.73
C MET A 259 3.54 22.57 27.25
N THR A 260 2.44 22.46 27.99
CA THR A 260 2.47 22.36 29.46
C THR A 260 2.90 20.97 29.92
N TYR A 261 2.84 19.97 29.03
CA TYR A 261 3.27 18.61 29.32
C TYR A 261 4.79 18.42 29.16
N GLY A 262 5.38 17.62 30.05
CA GLY A 262 6.76 17.19 29.94
C GLY A 262 7.05 16.42 28.64
N PHE A 263 8.31 16.39 28.22
CA PHE A 263 8.73 15.79 26.94
C PHE A 263 8.23 14.35 26.74
N THR A 264 8.37 13.48 27.73
CA THR A 264 7.91 12.08 27.64
C THR A 264 6.42 11.97 27.40
N ARG A 265 5.61 12.80 28.09
CA ARG A 265 4.16 12.83 27.91
C ARG A 265 3.77 13.35 26.53
N ARG A 266 4.49 14.35 25.99
CA ARG A 266 4.30 14.83 24.62
C ARG A 266 4.57 13.74 23.60
N VAL A 267 5.70 13.04 23.70
CA VAL A 267 6.04 11.91 22.81
C VAL A 267 5.00 10.79 22.92
N TRP A 268 4.53 10.48 24.12
CA TRP A 268 3.46 9.49 24.33
C TRP A 268 2.14 9.90 23.67
N ILE A 269 1.70 11.15 23.85
CA ILE A 269 0.48 11.68 23.21
C ILE A 269 0.61 11.63 21.68
N LEU A 270 1.77 11.99 21.13
CA LEU A 270 2.05 11.86 19.70
C LEU A 270 1.94 10.40 19.22
N HIS A 271 2.50 9.45 19.97
CA HIS A 271 2.35 8.02 19.68
C HIS A 271 0.88 7.59 19.71
N MET A 272 0.14 8.00 20.74
CA MET A 272 -1.27 7.66 20.90
C MET A 272 -2.17 8.31 19.83
N LEU A 273 -1.86 9.50 19.32
CA LEU A 273 -2.52 10.06 18.14
C LEU A 273 -2.36 9.13 16.93
N GLY A 274 -1.14 8.62 16.74
CA GLY A 274 -0.84 7.65 15.68
C GLY A 274 -1.66 6.36 15.84
N VAL A 275 -1.67 5.77 17.04
CA VAL A 275 -2.47 4.58 17.36
C VAL A 275 -3.95 4.83 17.08
N THR A 276 -4.49 5.93 17.61
CA THR A 276 -5.90 6.36 17.44
C THR A 276 -6.24 6.51 15.97
N THR A 277 -5.37 7.14 15.17
CA THR A 277 -5.61 7.28 13.74
C THR A 277 -5.65 5.93 13.03
N ARG A 278 -4.77 4.98 13.42
CA ARG A 278 -4.73 3.64 12.81
C ARG A 278 -5.94 2.78 13.16
N THR A 279 -6.50 2.88 14.36
CA THR A 279 -7.70 2.09 14.74
C THR A 279 -8.88 2.36 13.82
N LYS A 280 -9.07 3.59 13.34
CA LYS A 280 -10.05 3.93 12.30
C LYS A 280 -9.88 3.06 11.05
N TYR A 281 -8.66 2.98 10.52
CA TYR A 281 -8.36 2.16 9.33
C TYR A 281 -8.46 0.67 9.61
N TYR A 282 -8.04 0.20 10.80
CA TYR A 282 -8.23 -1.19 11.22
C TYR A 282 -9.70 -1.59 11.21
N GLY A 283 -10.57 -0.70 11.71
CA GLY A 283 -12.02 -0.89 11.70
C GLY A 283 -12.58 -1.01 10.30
N VAL A 284 -12.38 0.03 9.49
CA VAL A 284 -12.91 0.09 8.11
C VAL A 284 -12.41 -1.09 7.27
N TRP A 285 -11.11 -1.37 7.27
CA TRP A 285 -10.56 -2.46 6.47
C TRP A 285 -10.96 -3.85 6.97
N ALA A 286 -11.14 -4.05 8.29
CA ALA A 286 -11.67 -5.32 8.79
C ALA A 286 -13.14 -5.52 8.36
N LEU A 287 -13.96 -4.46 8.40
CA LEU A 287 -15.35 -4.53 7.96
C LEU A 287 -15.46 -4.88 6.46
N THR A 288 -14.70 -4.22 5.60
CA THR A 288 -14.75 -4.50 4.15
C THR A 288 -14.12 -5.84 3.78
N GLU A 289 -13.03 -6.23 4.45
CA GLU A 289 -12.44 -7.57 4.30
C GLU A 289 -13.43 -8.66 4.69
N GLY A 290 -14.16 -8.48 5.81
CA GLY A 290 -15.19 -9.42 6.23
C GLY A 290 -16.34 -9.55 5.23
N ALA A 291 -16.77 -8.45 4.59
CA ALA A 291 -17.75 -8.50 3.51
C ALA A 291 -17.22 -9.24 2.26
N CYS A 292 -15.94 -9.05 1.91
CA CYS A 292 -15.26 -9.77 0.84
C CYS A 292 -15.09 -11.28 1.14
N ILE A 293 -14.83 -11.62 2.40
CA ILE A 293 -14.83 -13.01 2.87
C ILE A 293 -16.25 -13.58 2.77
N LEU A 294 -17.25 -12.80 3.16
CA LEU A 294 -18.65 -13.22 3.09
C LEU A 294 -19.15 -13.39 1.66
N SER A 295 -18.62 -12.67 0.67
CA SER A 295 -18.92 -12.89 -0.76
C SER A 295 -18.14 -14.07 -1.36
N GLY A 296 -17.06 -14.50 -0.70
CA GLY A 296 -16.22 -15.63 -1.11
C GLY A 296 -14.91 -15.24 -1.78
N LEU A 297 -14.76 -13.98 -2.19
CA LEU A 297 -13.57 -13.50 -2.89
C LEU A 297 -12.31 -13.51 -2.00
N GLY A 298 -12.47 -13.50 -0.67
CA GLY A 298 -11.36 -13.64 0.28
C GLY A 298 -10.69 -15.03 0.32
N TYR A 299 -11.22 -16.04 -0.36
CA TYR A 299 -10.69 -17.41 -0.30
C TYR A 299 -9.27 -17.51 -0.89
N LYS A 300 -8.29 -17.91 -0.08
CA LYS A 300 -6.90 -18.07 -0.53
C LYS A 300 -6.54 -19.52 -0.86
N GLY A 301 -7.27 -20.48 -0.31
CA GLY A 301 -6.97 -21.91 -0.40
C GLY A 301 -7.00 -22.58 0.97
N VAL A 302 -6.47 -23.80 1.05
CA VAL A 302 -6.25 -24.50 2.32
C VAL A 302 -4.81 -24.29 2.74
N ASP A 303 -4.61 -23.84 3.98
CA ASP A 303 -3.29 -23.67 4.57
C ASP A 303 -2.62 -25.04 4.77
N PRO A 304 -1.43 -25.29 4.19
CA PRO A 304 -0.77 -26.59 4.29
C PRO A 304 -0.37 -26.97 5.72
N ALA A 305 -0.08 -26.00 6.59
CA ALA A 305 0.37 -26.25 7.96
C ALA A 305 -0.80 -26.52 8.91
N THR A 306 -1.92 -25.81 8.75
CA THR A 306 -3.08 -25.96 9.65
C THR A 306 -4.19 -26.84 9.09
N GLY A 307 -4.18 -27.12 7.78
CA GLY A 307 -5.25 -27.83 7.09
C GLY A 307 -6.57 -27.05 7.03
N LYS A 308 -6.61 -25.78 7.47
CA LYS A 308 -7.80 -24.94 7.50
C LYS A 308 -7.89 -24.04 6.27
N VAL A 309 -9.10 -23.64 5.93
CA VAL A 309 -9.33 -22.63 4.88
C VAL A 309 -8.74 -21.30 5.30
N SER A 310 -7.88 -20.73 4.45
CA SER A 310 -7.35 -19.39 4.60
C SER A 310 -8.24 -18.39 3.86
N TRP A 311 -8.60 -17.32 4.55
CA TRP A 311 -9.43 -16.21 4.05
C TRP A 311 -8.64 -14.91 3.83
N ASP A 312 -7.31 -15.02 3.84
CA ASP A 312 -6.41 -13.87 3.84
C ASP A 312 -6.06 -13.37 2.42
N ARG A 313 -6.76 -13.81 1.36
CA ARG A 313 -6.44 -13.38 -0.02
C ARG A 313 -6.49 -11.86 -0.17
N LEU A 314 -7.48 -11.24 0.48
CA LEU A 314 -7.74 -9.81 0.40
C LEU A 314 -7.39 -9.07 1.70
N ARG A 315 -6.62 -9.68 2.59
CA ARG A 315 -6.23 -9.05 3.87
C ARG A 315 -5.47 -7.76 3.62
N ASN A 316 -6.05 -6.62 4.02
CA ASN A 316 -5.42 -5.32 3.78
C ASN A 316 -4.56 -4.84 4.95
N VAL A 317 -4.76 -5.39 6.15
CA VAL A 317 -4.02 -4.96 7.33
C VAL A 317 -3.89 -6.09 8.35
N SER A 318 -2.84 -5.99 9.16
CA SER A 318 -2.59 -6.84 10.31
C SER A 318 -2.34 -5.93 11.52
N PRO A 319 -3.37 -5.59 12.32
CA PRO A 319 -3.23 -4.66 13.44
C PRO A 319 -2.11 -5.09 14.39
N TRP A 320 -2.13 -6.36 14.82
CA TRP A 320 -1.07 -6.89 15.67
C TRP A 320 0.30 -6.88 15.00
N GLY A 321 0.38 -7.17 13.69
CA GLY A 321 1.63 -7.12 12.94
C GLY A 321 2.21 -5.70 12.83
N VAL A 322 1.36 -4.65 12.84
CA VAL A 322 1.79 -3.26 12.85
C VAL A 322 2.22 -2.84 14.26
N GLU A 323 1.37 -3.04 15.27
CA GLU A 323 1.63 -2.57 16.62
C GLU A 323 2.78 -3.33 17.31
N SER A 324 3.07 -4.58 16.91
CA SER A 324 4.22 -5.37 17.40
C SER A 324 5.46 -5.30 16.51
N ALA A 325 5.45 -4.49 15.44
CA ALA A 325 6.55 -4.41 14.50
C ALA A 325 7.85 -3.90 15.14
N GLN A 326 8.93 -4.65 14.97
CA GLN A 326 10.28 -4.34 15.46
C GLN A 326 11.17 -3.63 14.42
N ASN A 327 10.65 -3.36 13.22
CA ASN A 327 11.38 -2.65 12.17
C ASN A 327 10.42 -2.14 11.09
N CYS A 328 10.89 -1.20 10.28
CA CYS A 328 10.12 -0.57 9.21
C CYS A 328 9.53 -1.55 8.20
N ARG A 329 10.27 -2.62 7.84
CA ARG A 329 9.80 -3.63 6.89
C ARG A 329 8.60 -4.40 7.45
N ALA A 330 8.66 -4.80 8.72
CA ALA A 330 7.55 -5.45 9.41
C ALA A 330 6.35 -4.51 9.54
N TYR A 331 6.58 -3.24 9.89
CA TYR A 331 5.53 -2.25 10.07
C TYR A 331 4.77 -2.03 8.76
N LEU A 332 5.49 -1.63 7.69
CA LEU A 332 4.90 -1.36 6.37
C LEU A 332 4.34 -2.62 5.71
N GLY A 333 4.94 -3.79 5.96
CA GLY A 333 4.47 -5.06 5.40
C GLY A 333 3.16 -5.56 6.00
N ASN A 334 2.74 -4.99 7.13
CA ASN A 334 1.48 -5.29 7.79
C ASN A 334 0.43 -4.16 7.65
N TRP A 335 0.81 -3.02 7.09
CA TRP A 335 -0.04 -1.85 6.88
C TRP A 335 -0.38 -1.68 5.40
N ASN A 336 -1.66 -1.55 5.05
CA ASN A 336 -2.11 -1.34 3.68
C ASN A 336 -1.46 -2.31 2.66
N ILE A 337 -1.60 -3.60 2.94
CA ILE A 337 -0.89 -4.70 2.29
C ILE A 337 -1.14 -4.72 0.79
N ASN A 338 -2.38 -4.51 0.33
CA ASN A 338 -2.68 -4.54 -1.10
C ASN A 338 -2.10 -3.34 -1.85
N THR A 339 -2.06 -2.15 -1.25
CA THR A 339 -1.35 -0.99 -1.83
C THR A 339 0.16 -1.25 -1.91
N ASN A 340 0.76 -1.86 -0.88
CA ASN A 340 2.17 -2.26 -0.94
C ASN A 340 2.45 -3.24 -2.08
N ASN A 341 1.59 -4.25 -2.25
CA ASN A 341 1.70 -5.21 -3.34
C ASN A 341 1.53 -4.53 -4.71
N TRP A 342 0.59 -3.59 -4.82
CA TRP A 342 0.38 -2.82 -6.04
C TRP A 342 1.61 -1.98 -6.41
N LEU A 343 2.09 -1.15 -5.47
CA LEU A 343 3.29 -0.33 -5.65
C LEU A 343 4.50 -1.18 -6.05
N ARG A 344 4.65 -2.36 -5.46
CA ARG A 344 5.73 -3.26 -5.84
C ARG A 344 5.57 -3.82 -7.26
N ASN A 345 4.46 -4.48 -7.53
CA ASN A 345 4.31 -5.33 -8.72
C ASN A 345 3.97 -4.53 -9.99
N TYR A 346 3.37 -3.35 -9.82
CA TYR A 346 2.87 -2.54 -10.93
C TYR A 346 3.56 -1.18 -11.07
N VAL A 347 4.43 -0.81 -10.13
CA VAL A 347 5.25 0.42 -10.24
C VAL A 347 6.73 0.06 -10.14
N TYR A 348 7.21 -0.35 -8.96
CA TYR A 348 8.62 -0.58 -8.67
C TYR A 348 9.33 -1.57 -9.60
N LEU A 349 8.74 -2.76 -9.77
CA LEU A 349 9.31 -3.77 -10.66
C LEU A 349 9.14 -3.39 -12.14
N ARG A 350 8.18 -2.52 -12.47
CA ARG A 350 7.87 -2.10 -13.84
C ARG A 350 8.76 -0.97 -14.34
N VAL A 351 9.14 -0.04 -13.46
CA VAL A 351 10.12 1.02 -13.78
C VAL A 351 11.56 0.49 -13.83
N THR A 352 11.79 -0.75 -13.39
CA THR A 352 13.10 -1.39 -13.44
C THR A 352 13.32 -2.04 -14.81
N PRO A 353 14.39 -1.69 -15.55
CA PRO A 353 14.69 -2.34 -16.82
C PRO A 353 14.86 -3.85 -16.67
N ARG A 354 14.41 -4.62 -17.68
CA ARG A 354 14.57 -6.08 -17.69
C ARG A 354 16.04 -6.48 -17.48
N GLY A 355 16.27 -7.48 -16.63
CA GLY A 355 17.61 -7.97 -16.29
C GLY A 355 18.40 -7.11 -15.31
N LYS A 356 17.90 -5.93 -14.90
CA LYS A 356 18.53 -5.09 -13.87
C LYS A 356 17.86 -5.29 -12.51
N LYS A 357 18.63 -5.11 -11.44
CA LYS A 357 18.07 -5.03 -10.10
C LYS A 357 17.44 -3.65 -9.89
N PRO A 358 16.28 -3.57 -9.21
CA PRO A 358 15.69 -2.28 -8.89
C PRO A 358 16.57 -1.49 -7.91
N GLY A 359 16.95 -0.28 -8.30
CA GLY A 359 17.79 0.63 -7.51
C GLY A 359 17.04 1.83 -6.92
N PHE A 360 17.78 2.90 -6.62
CA PHE A 360 17.26 4.13 -6.01
C PHE A 360 16.18 4.80 -6.87
N ARG A 361 16.36 4.88 -8.20
CA ARG A 361 15.38 5.49 -9.12
C ARG A 361 14.00 4.81 -9.05
N ALA A 362 13.98 3.48 -9.05
CA ALA A 362 12.74 2.71 -8.95
C ALA A 362 11.99 3.00 -7.65
N SER A 363 12.75 3.26 -6.60
CA SER A 363 12.24 3.51 -5.26
C SER A 363 11.68 4.91 -5.11
N MET A 364 12.39 5.90 -5.66
CA MET A 364 11.89 7.27 -5.75
C MET A 364 10.59 7.32 -6.56
N ALA A 365 10.55 6.65 -7.73
CA ALA A 365 9.34 6.57 -8.54
C ALA A 365 8.16 5.96 -7.76
N THR A 366 8.42 4.93 -6.97
CA THR A 366 7.40 4.28 -6.12
C THR A 366 6.90 5.19 -5.01
N PHE A 367 7.79 5.90 -4.33
CA PHE A 367 7.39 6.87 -3.30
C PHE A 367 6.61 8.05 -3.84
N VAL A 368 7.08 8.64 -4.95
CA VAL A 368 6.38 9.73 -5.62
C VAL A 368 4.99 9.26 -6.04
N THR A 369 4.89 8.07 -6.63
CA THR A 369 3.59 7.48 -6.97
C THR A 369 2.70 7.33 -5.74
N SER A 370 3.22 6.84 -4.62
CA SER A 370 2.46 6.69 -3.37
C SER A 370 2.00 8.03 -2.80
N ALA A 371 2.83 9.07 -2.88
CA ALA A 371 2.49 10.41 -2.41
C ALA A 371 1.36 11.02 -3.25
N PHE A 372 1.52 11.03 -4.57
CA PHE A 372 0.50 11.52 -5.51
C PHE A 372 -0.81 10.74 -5.41
N TRP A 373 -0.73 9.43 -5.14
CA TRP A 373 -1.91 8.60 -4.93
C TRP A 373 -2.72 9.05 -3.71
N HIS A 374 -2.07 9.55 -2.65
CA HIS A 374 -2.77 10.10 -1.49
C HIS A 374 -3.24 11.54 -1.64
N GLY A 375 -2.57 12.35 -2.46
CA GLY A 375 -2.97 13.72 -2.79
C GLY A 375 -1.83 14.73 -2.65
N PHE A 376 -2.18 16.02 -2.63
CA PHE A 376 -1.22 17.13 -2.75
C PHE A 376 -0.98 17.89 -1.45
N TYR A 377 -1.52 17.41 -0.34
CA TYR A 377 -1.21 17.97 0.98
C TYR A 377 0.28 17.76 1.29
N PRO A 378 1.03 18.82 1.63
CA PRO A 378 2.47 18.72 1.86
C PRO A 378 2.87 17.72 2.96
N GLY A 379 2.00 17.48 3.94
CA GLY A 379 2.20 16.52 5.02
C GLY A 379 2.42 15.09 4.50
N TYR A 380 1.77 14.68 3.42
CA TYR A 380 2.01 13.37 2.80
C TYR A 380 3.46 13.24 2.33
N TYR A 381 3.98 14.25 1.64
CA TYR A 381 5.35 14.27 1.12
C TYR A 381 6.38 14.26 2.26
N LEU A 382 6.16 15.04 3.33
CA LEU A 382 7.03 15.01 4.52
C LEU A 382 7.10 13.61 5.12
N THR A 383 5.97 12.93 5.27
CA THR A 383 5.92 11.56 5.79
C THR A 383 6.69 10.59 4.90
N PHE A 384 6.45 10.59 3.58
CA PHE A 384 7.11 9.65 2.67
C PHE A 384 8.61 9.87 2.55
N VAL A 385 9.04 11.13 2.45
CA VAL A 385 10.46 11.48 2.39
C VAL A 385 11.16 11.01 3.66
N LEU A 386 10.65 11.34 4.85
CA LEU A 386 11.26 10.89 6.09
C LEU A 386 11.21 9.37 6.26
N ALA A 387 10.11 8.71 5.88
CA ALA A 387 9.99 7.26 5.92
C ALA A 387 11.08 6.57 5.07
N SER A 388 11.46 7.15 3.93
CA SER A 388 12.54 6.62 3.09
C SER A 388 13.90 6.61 3.80
N PHE A 389 14.24 7.68 4.51
CA PHE A 389 15.47 7.77 5.31
C PHE A 389 15.42 6.84 6.51
N VAL A 390 14.30 6.83 7.25
CA VAL A 390 14.07 5.94 8.39
C VAL A 390 14.25 4.47 7.99
N GLN A 391 13.69 4.06 6.85
CA GLN A 391 13.81 2.68 6.38
C GLN A 391 15.25 2.32 5.98
N THR A 392 15.98 3.25 5.38
CA THR A 392 17.40 3.07 5.05
C THR A 392 18.23 2.90 6.32
N ALA A 393 18.04 3.77 7.31
CA ALA A 393 18.70 3.70 8.60
C ALA A 393 18.37 2.39 9.35
N ALA A 394 17.08 2.04 9.43
CA ALA A 394 16.62 0.82 10.11
C ALA A 394 17.17 -0.46 9.45
N LYS A 395 17.33 -0.47 8.13
CA LYS A 395 17.93 -1.61 7.43
C LYS A 395 19.40 -1.78 7.79
N ASN A 396 20.17 -0.69 7.85
CA ASN A 396 21.56 -0.75 8.30
C ASN A 396 21.65 -1.23 9.75
N CYS A 397 20.81 -0.72 10.65
CA CYS A 397 20.71 -1.23 12.02
C CYS A 397 20.41 -2.74 12.04
N ARG A 398 19.47 -3.21 11.23
CA ARG A 398 19.12 -4.64 11.17
C ARG A 398 20.27 -5.50 10.60
N ARG A 399 21.02 -4.98 9.62
CA ARG A 399 22.14 -5.69 8.98
C ARG A 399 23.36 -5.78 9.90
N TYR A 400 23.67 -4.72 10.63
CA TYR A 400 24.93 -4.59 11.36
C TYR A 400 24.81 -4.70 12.89
N LEU A 401 23.63 -4.44 13.47
CA LEU A 401 23.43 -4.54 14.94
C LEU A 401 22.82 -5.89 15.35
N ARG A 402 21.80 -6.38 14.63
CA ARG A 402 21.14 -7.64 14.98
C ARG A 402 22.08 -8.85 15.06
N PRO A 403 23.10 -8.99 14.19
CA PRO A 403 23.99 -10.14 14.30
C PRO A 403 24.72 -10.23 15.65
N PHE A 404 24.85 -9.15 16.42
CA PHE A 404 25.44 -9.20 17.78
C PHE A 404 24.58 -9.93 18.81
N VAL A 405 23.28 -10.10 18.56
CA VAL A 405 22.34 -10.82 19.45
C VAL A 405 21.93 -12.20 18.92
N LEU A 406 22.62 -12.67 17.87
CA LEU A 406 22.49 -14.02 17.35
C LEU A 406 23.80 -14.76 17.53
N ASP A 407 23.74 -16.08 17.68
CA ASP A 407 24.91 -16.94 17.64
C ASP A 407 25.50 -16.98 16.22
N PRO A 408 26.82 -16.74 16.03
CA PRO A 408 27.42 -16.70 14.70
C PRO A 408 27.38 -18.03 13.94
N LYS A 409 27.36 -19.17 14.65
CA LYS A 409 27.42 -20.52 14.06
C LYS A 409 26.03 -21.10 13.86
N THR A 410 25.16 -20.98 14.86
CA THR A 410 23.82 -21.60 14.86
C THR A 410 22.73 -20.65 14.39
N ALA A 411 23.03 -19.34 14.27
CA ALA A 411 22.06 -18.27 14.01
C ALA A 411 20.92 -18.17 15.04
N GLN A 412 21.03 -18.87 16.17
CA GLN A 412 20.02 -18.90 17.22
C GLN A 412 20.05 -17.62 18.08
N PRO A 413 18.92 -17.24 18.71
CA PRO A 413 18.87 -16.15 19.68
C PRO A 413 19.89 -16.30 20.82
N THR A 414 20.58 -15.22 21.17
CA THR A 414 21.24 -15.14 22.49
C THR A 414 20.26 -14.62 23.54
N SER A 415 20.62 -14.72 24.83
CA SER A 415 19.83 -14.11 25.94
C SER A 415 19.63 -12.61 25.77
N ALA A 416 20.54 -11.92 25.08
CA ALA A 416 20.45 -10.48 24.79
C ALA A 416 19.39 -10.14 23.71
N LYS A 417 18.89 -11.13 22.96
CA LYS A 417 17.97 -10.90 21.84
C LYS A 417 16.67 -10.25 22.29
N ILE A 418 16.14 -10.62 23.46
CA ILE A 418 14.87 -10.06 23.97
C ILE A 418 14.98 -8.55 24.19
N TYR A 419 16.08 -8.07 24.76
CA TYR A 419 16.31 -6.64 24.96
C TYR A 419 16.44 -5.89 23.63
N TYR A 420 17.14 -6.47 22.65
CA TYR A 420 17.21 -5.91 21.30
C TYR A 420 15.84 -5.85 20.63
N ASP A 421 15.02 -6.88 20.78
CA ASP A 421 13.68 -6.96 20.20
C ASP A 421 12.75 -5.91 20.83
N VAL A 422 12.76 -5.77 22.16
CA VAL A 422 11.98 -4.74 22.89
C VAL A 422 12.44 -3.34 22.52
N ALA A 423 13.75 -3.08 22.50
CA ALA A 423 14.29 -1.78 22.11
C ALA A 423 13.97 -1.45 20.64
N SER A 424 14.07 -2.42 19.74
CA SER A 424 13.75 -2.25 18.33
C SER A 424 12.25 -2.00 18.11
N TRP A 425 11.39 -2.69 18.85
CA TRP A 425 9.96 -2.43 18.87
C TRP A 425 9.65 -1.00 19.31
N PHE A 426 10.14 -0.60 20.49
CA PHE A 426 9.90 0.73 21.03
C PHE A 426 10.41 1.83 20.10
N ALA A 427 11.64 1.71 19.60
CA ALA A 427 12.22 2.65 18.64
C ALA A 427 11.41 2.72 17.34
N THR A 428 10.97 1.57 16.80
CA THR A 428 10.15 1.53 15.58
C THR A 428 8.83 2.26 15.79
N GLN A 429 8.12 1.97 16.88
CA GLN A 429 6.80 2.59 17.14
C GLN A 429 6.90 4.11 17.33
N LEU A 430 7.88 4.60 18.09
CA LEU A 430 8.06 6.04 18.30
C LEU A 430 8.48 6.75 17.03
N ILE A 431 9.50 6.25 16.32
CA ILE A 431 9.99 6.86 15.08
C ILE A 431 8.86 6.93 14.04
N PHE A 432 8.10 5.83 13.84
CA PHE A 432 6.99 5.86 12.89
C PHE A 432 5.90 6.82 13.30
N SER A 433 5.58 6.93 14.59
CA SER A 433 4.55 7.87 15.06
C SER A 433 4.92 9.31 14.76
N PHE A 434 6.20 9.68 14.94
CA PHE A 434 6.72 10.96 14.50
C PHE A 434 6.67 11.12 12.98
N THR A 435 7.13 10.11 12.24
CA THR A 435 7.21 10.14 10.78
C THR A 435 5.85 10.27 10.11
N THR A 436 4.80 9.65 10.66
CA THR A 436 3.44 9.69 10.11
C THR A 436 2.59 10.84 10.64
N ALA A 437 3.07 11.61 11.62
CA ALA A 437 2.31 12.75 12.15
C ALA A 437 1.92 13.77 11.06
N PRO A 438 2.82 14.17 10.13
CA PRO A 438 2.46 15.05 9.02
C PRO A 438 1.36 14.50 8.12
N PHE A 439 1.27 13.17 7.97
CA PHE A 439 0.20 12.52 7.23
C PHE A 439 -1.18 12.80 7.82
N VAL A 440 -1.26 12.96 9.14
CA VAL A 440 -2.51 13.26 9.86
C VAL A 440 -2.78 14.76 9.87
N LEU A 441 -1.74 15.58 10.00
CA LEU A 441 -1.84 17.03 10.12
C LEU A 441 -1.99 17.77 8.78
N LEU A 442 -1.60 17.12 7.67
CA LEU A 442 -1.71 17.55 6.27
C LEU A 442 -0.90 18.79 5.86
N THR A 443 -0.78 19.82 6.72
CA THR A 443 -0.16 21.10 6.38
C THR A 443 1.28 21.20 6.86
N LEU A 444 2.12 21.98 6.15
CA LEU A 444 3.51 22.24 6.59
C LEU A 444 3.59 22.91 7.96
N PRO A 445 2.84 24.00 8.24
CA PRO A 445 2.97 24.71 9.51
C PRO A 445 2.65 23.80 10.71
N ALA A 446 1.53 23.06 10.65
CA ALA A 446 1.16 22.15 11.73
C ALA A 446 2.18 21.01 11.90
N SER A 447 2.66 20.45 10.78
CA SER A 447 3.65 19.36 10.80
C SER A 447 4.96 19.77 11.44
N PHE A 448 5.53 20.91 11.02
CA PHE A 448 6.78 21.43 11.58
C PHE A 448 6.62 21.89 13.02
N LEU A 449 5.48 22.49 13.38
CA LEU A 449 5.17 22.86 14.75
C LEU A 449 5.21 21.63 15.66
N VAL A 450 4.47 20.57 15.31
CA VAL A 450 4.41 19.34 16.12
C VAL A 450 5.78 18.67 16.21
N TRP A 451 6.54 18.62 15.11
CA TRP A 451 7.91 18.10 15.12
C TRP A 451 8.84 18.92 16.01
N ALA A 452 8.77 20.25 15.98
CA ALA A 452 9.55 21.14 16.83
C ALA A 452 9.20 20.99 18.31
N ARG A 453 7.91 20.79 18.63
CA ARG A 453 7.44 20.56 20.00
C ARG A 453 7.91 19.25 20.60
N VAL A 454 8.43 18.32 19.80
CA VAL A 454 9.15 17.12 20.28
C VAL A 454 10.62 17.12 19.84
N TYR A 455 11.18 18.30 19.59
CA TYR A 455 12.60 18.55 19.31
C TYR A 455 13.16 17.74 18.14
N PHE A 456 12.33 17.45 17.12
CA PHE A 456 12.74 16.73 15.92
C PHE A 456 13.44 15.39 16.19
N TYR A 457 13.15 14.72 17.31
CA TYR A 457 13.95 13.60 17.80
C TYR A 457 14.17 12.50 16.74
N ALA A 458 13.14 12.16 15.96
CA ALA A 458 13.25 11.09 14.98
C ALA A 458 14.09 11.50 13.75
N VAL A 459 14.06 12.78 13.36
CA VAL A 459 14.95 13.33 12.32
C VAL A 459 16.39 13.25 12.80
N ILE A 460 16.66 13.72 14.02
CA ILE A 460 18.00 13.69 14.62
C ILE A 460 18.52 12.24 14.70
N VAL A 461 17.73 11.32 15.26
CA VAL A 461 18.11 9.90 15.36
C VAL A 461 18.37 9.28 13.99
N THR A 462 17.53 9.57 13.00
CA THR A 462 17.68 9.04 11.63
C THR A 462 18.94 9.60 10.95
N THR A 463 19.20 10.89 11.09
CA THR A 463 20.38 11.55 10.53
C THR A 463 21.66 11.04 11.19
N LEU A 464 21.71 10.96 12.53
CA LEU A 464 22.86 10.44 13.26
C LEU A 464 23.13 8.97 12.91
N THR A 465 22.07 8.16 12.79
CA THR A 465 22.20 6.75 12.39
C THR A 465 22.76 6.64 10.98
N THR A 466 22.21 7.42 10.04
CA THR A 466 22.69 7.45 8.65
C THR A 466 24.15 7.89 8.56
N ALA A 467 24.50 8.96 9.27
CA ALA A 467 25.87 9.49 9.34
C ALA A 467 26.84 8.46 9.94
N PHE A 468 26.45 7.77 11.01
CA PHE A 468 27.25 6.69 11.60
C PHE A 468 27.54 5.58 10.57
N PHE A 469 26.55 5.15 9.80
CA PHE A 469 26.76 4.13 8.77
C PHE A 469 27.50 4.63 7.52
N ALA A 470 27.54 5.95 7.29
CA ALA A 470 28.36 6.57 6.26
C ALA A 470 29.82 6.84 6.72
N SER A 471 30.10 6.67 8.02
CA SER A 471 31.42 6.86 8.62
C SER A 471 32.22 5.54 8.71
N PRO A 472 33.51 5.59 9.09
CA PRO A 472 34.30 4.39 9.42
C PRO A 472 33.69 3.50 10.52
N GLY A 473 32.68 3.98 11.27
CA GLY A 473 31.89 3.19 12.22
C GLY A 473 31.28 1.92 11.60
N LYS A 474 30.84 1.98 10.33
CA LYS A 474 30.36 0.78 9.60
C LYS A 474 31.45 -0.28 9.49
N ALA A 475 32.65 0.11 9.06
CA ALA A 475 33.80 -0.79 8.92
C ALA A 475 34.22 -1.38 10.28
N PHE A 476 34.17 -0.57 11.34
CA PHE A 476 34.41 -1.02 12.71
C PHE A 476 33.42 -2.13 13.14
N LEU A 477 32.12 -1.95 12.90
CA LEU A 477 31.11 -2.97 13.20
C LEU A 477 31.35 -4.26 12.43
N VAL A 478 31.63 -4.16 11.12
CA VAL A 478 31.93 -5.32 10.27
C VAL A 478 33.16 -6.07 10.79
N LYS A 479 34.24 -5.37 11.14
CA LYS A 479 35.45 -5.98 11.73
C LYS A 479 35.14 -6.73 13.02
N LYS A 480 34.31 -6.15 13.89
CA LYS A 480 33.90 -6.79 15.16
C LYS A 480 33.03 -8.04 14.93
N LEU A 481 32.11 -7.99 13.96
CA LEU A 481 31.29 -9.13 13.59
C LEU A 481 32.11 -10.27 12.98
N ASN A 482 33.04 -9.93 12.08
CA ASN A 482 33.96 -10.89 11.46
C ASN A 482 34.83 -11.59 12.51
N ARG A 483 35.36 -10.83 13.48
CA ARG A 483 36.11 -11.40 14.62
C ARG A 483 35.25 -12.37 15.43
N ARG A 484 33.97 -12.06 15.63
CA ARG A 484 33.04 -12.92 16.38
C ARG A 484 32.67 -14.20 15.61
N ALA A 485 32.56 -14.11 14.29
CA ALA A 485 32.25 -15.23 13.42
C ALA A 485 33.47 -16.12 13.10
N GLY A 486 34.68 -15.68 13.42
CA GLY A 486 35.92 -16.37 13.02
C GLY A 486 36.17 -16.33 11.51
N THR A 487 35.59 -15.36 10.80
CA THR A 487 35.65 -15.26 9.33
C THR A 487 36.31 -13.95 8.89
N THR A 488 37.14 -14.01 7.85
CA THR A 488 37.75 -12.84 7.18
C THR A 488 37.07 -12.60 5.83
N GLY A 489 35.81 -12.17 5.83
CA GLY A 489 35.07 -11.92 4.59
C GLY A 489 33.90 -10.95 4.75
N PRO A 490 33.25 -10.53 3.65
CA PRO A 490 32.02 -9.74 3.73
C PRO A 490 30.92 -10.55 4.44
N LEU A 491 30.13 -9.89 5.28
CA LEU A 491 29.04 -10.53 6.04
C LEU A 491 28.08 -11.25 5.08
N LYS A 492 28.05 -12.60 5.17
CA LYS A 492 27.01 -13.39 4.49
C LYS A 492 25.64 -13.05 5.06
N ARG A 493 24.63 -12.87 4.20
CA ARG A 493 23.25 -12.64 4.62
C ARG A 493 22.80 -13.80 5.52
N THR A 494 22.43 -13.51 6.77
CA THR A 494 21.88 -14.51 7.68
C THR A 494 20.42 -14.78 7.32
N HIS A 495 20.03 -16.06 7.20
CA HIS A 495 18.67 -16.53 6.85
C HIS A 495 17.54 -15.91 7.69
N SER A 496 17.83 -15.37 8.87
CA SER A 496 16.84 -14.71 9.71
C SER A 496 16.45 -13.28 9.25
N GLN A 497 16.92 -12.85 8.07
CA GLN A 497 16.33 -11.75 7.28
C GLN A 497 15.03 -12.17 6.58
N GLU A 498 14.69 -13.47 6.56
CA GLU A 498 13.62 -14.07 5.74
C GLU A 498 12.35 -14.45 6.53
N SER A 499 12.31 -14.29 7.86
CA SER A 499 11.21 -14.84 8.69
C SER A 499 9.94 -13.98 8.78
N LEU A 500 9.74 -13.05 7.83
CA LEU A 500 8.42 -12.45 7.59
C LEU A 500 7.90 -13.12 6.33
N THR A 501 6.67 -13.61 6.37
CA THR A 501 5.99 -14.47 5.38
C THR A 501 5.95 -13.95 3.92
N SER A 502 6.61 -12.84 3.61
CA SER A 502 6.94 -12.40 2.26
C SER A 502 8.47 -12.26 2.11
N LYS A 503 9.06 -13.07 1.21
CA LYS A 503 10.47 -13.01 0.77
C LYS A 503 10.82 -11.71 0.00
N GLU A 504 9.92 -10.73 -0.01
CA GLU A 504 9.77 -9.79 -1.10
C GLU A 504 9.88 -8.33 -0.63
N PRO A 505 10.52 -7.40 -1.36
CA PRO A 505 10.69 -6.02 -0.93
C PRO A 505 9.34 -5.36 -0.60
N VAL A 506 9.25 -4.65 0.53
CA VAL A 506 8.04 -3.93 0.94
C VAL A 506 8.15 -2.49 0.43
N LEU A 507 7.09 -1.96 -0.17
CA LEU A 507 6.99 -0.59 -0.68
C LEU A 507 7.93 -0.23 -1.84
N GLY A 508 8.37 -1.22 -2.64
CA GLY A 508 9.19 -0.95 -3.82
C GLY A 508 10.48 -0.20 -3.52
N LEU A 509 11.21 -0.63 -2.50
CA LEU A 509 12.46 -0.02 -2.07
C LEU A 509 13.63 -0.95 -2.33
N PRO A 510 14.81 -0.40 -2.66
CA PRO A 510 15.93 -1.19 -3.13
C PRO A 510 16.42 -2.12 -2.05
N SER A 511 16.99 -3.23 -2.49
CA SER A 511 17.69 -4.11 -1.58
C SER A 511 18.98 -3.50 -1.04
N GLU A 512 19.54 -2.41 -1.63
CA GLU A 512 20.76 -1.70 -1.16
C GLU A 512 20.79 -0.18 -1.51
N PRO A 513 19.98 0.68 -0.86
CA PRO A 513 19.83 2.10 -1.23
C PRO A 513 21.11 2.94 -1.20
N GLN A 514 22.12 2.53 -0.42
CA GLN A 514 23.41 3.22 -0.36
C GLN A 514 24.27 2.90 -1.58
N GLU A 515 24.38 1.61 -1.92
CA GLU A 515 25.11 1.18 -3.13
C GLU A 515 24.41 1.71 -4.38
N ASP A 516 23.07 1.74 -4.39
CA ASP A 516 22.32 2.30 -5.51
C ASP A 516 22.39 3.83 -5.60
N LEU A 517 22.57 4.53 -4.47
CA LEU A 517 22.80 5.98 -4.44
C LEU A 517 24.20 6.31 -4.92
N GLU A 518 25.20 5.53 -4.50
CA GLU A 518 26.59 5.63 -4.97
C GLU A 518 26.68 5.31 -6.47
N GLU A 519 25.99 4.26 -6.93
CA GLU A 519 25.84 3.92 -8.35
C GLU A 519 25.21 5.09 -9.10
N LEU A 520 24.10 5.66 -8.61
CA LEU A 520 23.45 6.81 -9.24
C LEU A 520 24.36 8.05 -9.29
N VAL A 521 25.06 8.36 -8.20
CA VAL A 521 26.02 9.48 -8.17
C VAL A 521 27.15 9.23 -9.16
N SER A 522 27.64 8.00 -9.26
CA SER A 522 28.66 7.63 -10.24
C SER A 522 28.15 7.68 -11.68
N GLU A 523 26.91 7.27 -11.96
CA GLU A 523 26.25 7.38 -13.27
C GLU A 523 26.09 8.85 -13.67
N VAL A 524 25.61 9.70 -12.76
CA VAL A 524 25.45 11.15 -12.99
C VAL A 524 26.80 11.79 -13.24
N LYS A 525 27.82 11.44 -12.45
CA LYS A 525 29.18 11.92 -12.64
C LYS A 525 29.75 11.48 -13.99
N ALA A 526 29.56 10.21 -14.38
CA ALA A 526 29.98 9.69 -15.67
C ALA A 526 29.23 10.36 -16.84
N GLU A 527 27.94 10.66 -16.69
CA GLU A 527 27.16 11.39 -17.70
C GLU A 527 27.66 12.83 -17.83
N MET A 528 27.91 13.53 -16.73
CA MET A 528 28.49 14.88 -16.71
C MET A 528 29.88 14.89 -17.37
N GLU A 529 30.73 13.93 -17.05
CA GLU A 529 32.05 13.74 -17.67
C GLU A 529 31.92 13.44 -19.17
N SER A 530 30.91 12.65 -19.59
CA SER A 530 30.64 12.38 -21.00
C SER A 530 30.19 13.63 -21.78
N ARG A 531 29.39 14.50 -21.14
CA ARG A 531 28.94 15.79 -21.70
C ARG A 531 30.10 16.77 -21.79
N GLN A 532 30.99 16.81 -20.79
CA GLN A 532 32.23 17.59 -20.84
C GLN A 532 33.17 17.11 -21.95
N ARG A 533 33.35 15.78 -22.11
CA ARG A 533 34.14 15.21 -23.20
C ARG A 533 33.57 15.50 -24.59
N LYS A 534 32.24 15.56 -24.73
CA LYS A 534 31.57 15.95 -25.98
C LYS A 534 31.70 17.45 -26.26
N GLY A 535 31.62 18.30 -25.22
CA GLY A 535 31.86 19.75 -25.34
C GLY A 535 33.31 20.09 -25.73
N SER A 536 34.29 19.36 -25.19
CA SER A 536 35.72 19.56 -25.46
C SER A 536 36.17 19.13 -26.87
N LYS A 537 35.37 18.37 -27.62
CA LYS A 537 35.70 17.93 -28.99
C LYS A 537 35.27 18.92 -30.10
N SER A 538 34.63 20.05 -29.76
CA SER A 538 34.18 21.03 -30.78
C SER A 538 35.19 22.15 -31.09
N VAL A 539 36.39 22.16 -30.47
CA VAL A 539 37.44 23.15 -30.76
C VAL A 539 38.64 22.46 -31.41
N LYS A 540 38.53 22.12 -32.69
CA LYS A 540 39.69 22.04 -33.60
C LYS A 540 39.39 22.96 -34.78
N ALA A 541 40.12 24.07 -34.83
CA ALA A 541 40.01 25.12 -35.84
C ALA A 541 40.24 24.58 -37.27
N PRO A 542 39.53 25.09 -38.29
CA PRO A 542 39.77 24.71 -39.68
C PRO A 542 41.03 25.40 -40.22
N TYR A 543 41.87 24.59 -40.86
CA TYR A 543 43.06 24.95 -41.62
C TYR A 543 42.64 25.65 -42.93
N PHE A 544 43.06 26.89 -43.15
CA PHE A 544 42.88 27.61 -44.43
C PHE A 544 44.12 27.42 -45.33
N PRO A 545 44.00 27.02 -46.61
CA PRO A 545 45.10 27.09 -47.54
C PRO A 545 45.18 28.48 -48.19
N SER A 546 46.36 29.10 -48.17
CA SER A 546 46.63 30.38 -48.82
C SER A 546 46.71 30.21 -50.35
N LYS A 547 46.01 31.08 -51.08
CA LYS A 547 46.16 31.23 -52.52
C LYS A 547 47.44 32.02 -52.83
N SER A 548 48.29 31.41 -53.64
CA SER A 548 49.42 32.03 -54.33
C SER A 548 48.91 33.07 -55.34
N THR A 549 49.46 34.28 -55.26
CA THR A 549 49.51 35.27 -56.35
C THR A 549 50.95 35.38 -56.82
N LYS A 550 51.20 35.18 -58.12
CA LYS A 550 51.83 36.17 -59.02
C LYS A 550 51.92 35.59 -60.45
N THR A 551 51.60 36.49 -61.39
CA THR A 551 52.08 36.62 -62.79
C THR A 551 52.77 35.45 -63.44
#